data_AF-A0A7S7TXU2-F1
#
_entry.id   AF-A0A7S7TXU2-F1
#
_cell.length_a   1.000
_cell.length_b   1.000
_cell.length_c   1.000
_cell.angle_alpha   90.00
_cell.angle_beta   90.00
_cell.angle_gamma   90.00
#
_symmetry.space_group_name_H-M   'P 1'
#
loop_
_entity.id
_entity.type
_entity.pdbx_description
1 polymer ?
#
loop_
_entity_poly.entity_id
_entity_poly.type
_entity_poly.pdbx_seq_one_letter_code
_entity_poly.pdbx_strand_id
1 'polypeptide(L)'
;MASPYQGNVTSMTQSGQGAASAPVIRTIGLSDLHLALRLGWEDFKAVPSHAIILCLIYPVLGLVLARTVHGYSVLPLLFPLAAGFALLGPFAAIGLYEMSRRREDGGEASAWDAMEVFRSPSFGAMLGVGTILFALFVTWIATAQAIYTAVFGYETAANVPDFAERVLTTPQGWWLIVVGCSVGFLFALVALCISVVAFPMMLDRQASAGEAMVTSMRAVAQNPVPMAAWGLIVAVLLVLGTIPFFLGLAVVIPLLGHATWHLYREVIVKDPNARPVIPEPRERKPAADFPANLFPWRRSDRG
;
A
#
# COMPACT_ATOMS: atom_id res chain seq x y z
N MET A 1 71.26 -30.23 8.47
CA MET A 1 69.87 -30.59 8.12
C MET A 1 68.98 -30.03 9.21
N ALA A 2 68.28 -28.93 8.91
CA ALA A 2 67.33 -28.29 9.82
C ALA A 2 65.97 -28.21 9.11
N SER A 3 64.94 -28.85 9.66
CA SER A 3 63.56 -28.67 9.21
C SER A 3 62.98 -27.39 9.81
N PRO A 4 62.31 -26.54 9.02
CA PRO A 4 61.42 -25.53 9.56
C PRO A 4 59.95 -26.01 9.59
N TYR A 5 59.27 -25.49 10.61
CA TYR A 5 57.91 -25.74 11.07
C TYR A 5 56.81 -25.23 10.13
N GLN A 6 55.62 -25.82 10.29
CA GLN A 6 54.33 -25.44 9.69
C GLN A 6 53.91 -23.99 9.99
N GLY A 7 53.38 -23.32 8.96
CA GLY A 7 52.45 -22.20 9.12
C GLY A 7 51.10 -22.58 8.54
N ASN A 8 50.15 -22.97 9.40
CA ASN A 8 48.73 -23.04 9.05
C ASN A 8 48.24 -21.62 8.75
N VAL A 9 48.12 -21.27 7.48
CA VAL A 9 47.32 -20.12 7.08
C VAL A 9 45.90 -20.65 6.89
N THR A 10 45.10 -20.52 7.94
CA THR A 10 43.65 -20.63 7.88
C THR A 10 43.18 -19.64 6.82
N SER A 11 42.78 -20.15 5.66
CA SER A 11 42.04 -19.39 4.67
C SER A 11 40.76 -18.90 5.35
N MET A 12 40.78 -17.67 5.87
CA MET A 12 39.55 -16.95 6.17
C MET A 12 38.79 -16.87 4.85
N THR A 13 37.85 -17.79 4.68
CA THR A 13 36.74 -17.66 3.77
C THR A 13 36.04 -16.38 4.17
N GLN A 14 36.45 -15.30 3.51
CA GLN A 14 35.68 -14.09 3.40
C GLN A 14 34.37 -14.53 2.77
N SER A 15 33.38 -14.79 3.64
CA SER A 15 32.00 -14.95 3.26
C SER A 15 31.59 -13.64 2.61
N GLY A 16 31.78 -13.58 1.30
CA GLY A 16 31.23 -12.54 0.46
C GLY A 16 29.72 -12.57 0.63
N GLN A 17 29.22 -11.81 1.60
CA GLN A 17 27.96 -11.14 1.46
C GLN A 17 28.08 -10.38 0.14
N GLY A 18 27.55 -10.98 -0.92
CA GLY A 18 27.46 -10.32 -2.21
C GLY A 18 26.73 -9.02 -1.94
N ALA A 19 27.46 -7.90 -2.01
CA ALA A 19 26.86 -6.59 -2.00
C ALA A 19 25.99 -6.55 -3.26
N ALA A 20 24.73 -6.95 -3.11
CA ALA A 20 23.71 -6.77 -4.13
C ALA A 20 23.76 -5.28 -4.47
N SER A 21 24.16 -4.98 -5.70
CA SER A 21 24.32 -3.60 -6.13
C SER A 21 22.99 -2.89 -5.94
N ALA A 22 23.01 -1.74 -5.26
CA ALA A 22 21.80 -0.99 -4.95
C ALA A 22 20.95 -0.80 -6.23
N PRO A 23 19.61 -0.89 -6.14
CA PRO A 23 18.75 -0.77 -7.31
C PRO A 23 19.05 0.49 -8.11
N VAL A 24 19.14 0.35 -9.43
CA VAL A 24 19.36 1.48 -10.33
C VAL A 24 18.03 2.21 -10.51
N ILE A 25 18.05 3.52 -10.23
CA ILE A 25 16.89 4.41 -10.32
C ILE A 25 16.96 5.18 -11.64
N ARG A 26 15.90 5.11 -12.44
CA ARG A 26 15.74 5.88 -13.67
C ARG A 26 15.19 7.26 -13.37
N THR A 27 15.53 8.20 -14.24
CA THR A 27 14.87 9.51 -14.27
C THR A 27 13.62 9.39 -15.15
N ILE A 28 12.47 9.76 -14.60
CA ILE A 28 11.17 9.63 -15.27
C ILE A 28 10.58 11.02 -15.59
N GLY A 29 9.68 11.07 -16.57
CA GLY A 29 8.89 12.24 -16.96
C GLY A 29 7.41 12.13 -16.56
N LEU A 30 6.65 13.19 -16.80
CA LEU A 30 5.20 13.20 -16.56
C LEU A 30 4.44 12.23 -17.49
N SER A 31 4.98 11.94 -18.68
CA SER A 31 4.44 10.94 -19.59
C SER A 31 4.40 9.54 -18.99
N ASP A 32 5.38 9.22 -18.15
CA ASP A 32 5.51 7.90 -17.52
C ASP A 32 4.44 7.73 -16.43
N LEU A 33 4.03 8.81 -15.77
CA LEU A 33 2.90 8.79 -14.83
C LEU A 33 1.58 8.50 -15.55
N HIS A 34 1.37 9.10 -16.72
CA HIS A 34 0.19 8.83 -17.54
C HIS A 34 0.19 7.39 -18.06
N LEU A 35 1.35 6.89 -18.49
CA LEU A 35 1.52 5.48 -18.87
C LEU A 35 1.17 4.54 -17.71
N ALA A 36 1.70 4.81 -16.51
CA ALA A 36 1.43 4.02 -15.31
C ALA A 36 -0.07 3.99 -14.97
N LEU A 37 -0.76 5.13 -15.03
CA LEU A 37 -2.22 5.20 -14.83
C LEU A 37 -2.99 4.42 -15.89
N ARG A 38 -2.59 4.52 -17.16
CA ARG A 38 -3.22 3.79 -18.26
C ARG A 38 -3.07 2.27 -18.07
N LEU A 39 -1.87 1.80 -17.77
CA LEU A 39 -1.61 0.37 -17.53
C LEU A 39 -2.36 -0.10 -16.27
N GLY A 40 -2.39 0.71 -15.21
CA GLY A 40 -3.17 0.42 -14.01
C GLY A 40 -4.67 0.31 -14.28
N TRP A 41 -5.20 1.14 -15.19
CA TRP A 41 -6.59 1.04 -15.65
C TRP A 41 -6.85 -0.21 -16.49
N GLU A 42 -5.90 -0.60 -17.33
CA GLU A 42 -5.97 -1.85 -18.09
C GLU A 42 -5.99 -3.06 -17.15
N ASP A 43 -5.20 -3.05 -16.07
CA ASP A 43 -5.19 -4.10 -15.03
C ASP A 43 -6.51 -4.14 -14.26
N PHE A 44 -7.01 -2.98 -13.84
CA PHE A 44 -8.30 -2.87 -13.15
C PHE A 44 -9.48 -3.42 -13.96
N LYS A 45 -9.49 -3.21 -15.29
CA LYS A 45 -10.54 -3.78 -16.16
C LYS A 45 -10.40 -5.28 -16.33
N ALA A 46 -9.18 -5.81 -16.26
CA ALA A 46 -8.92 -7.23 -16.48
C ALA A 46 -9.20 -8.08 -15.24
N VAL A 47 -8.97 -7.53 -14.04
CA VAL A 47 -9.17 -8.24 -12.77
C VAL A 47 -10.21 -7.49 -11.94
N PRO A 48 -11.30 -8.13 -11.47
CA PRO A 48 -12.35 -7.48 -10.68
C PRO A 48 -11.89 -7.17 -9.24
N SER A 49 -10.86 -6.34 -9.08
CA SER A 49 -10.21 -5.98 -7.81
C SER A 49 -11.08 -5.12 -6.89
N HIS A 50 -12.21 -4.59 -7.39
CA HIS A 50 -13.13 -3.75 -6.62
C HIS A 50 -13.74 -4.47 -5.41
N ALA A 51 -13.98 -5.78 -5.51
CA ALA A 51 -14.56 -6.59 -4.43
C ALA A 51 -13.65 -6.64 -3.18
N ILE A 52 -12.33 -6.68 -3.38
CA ILE A 52 -11.35 -6.72 -2.28
C ILE A 52 -11.37 -5.40 -1.49
N ILE A 53 -11.49 -4.28 -2.20
CA ILE A 53 -11.47 -2.96 -1.57
C ILE A 53 -12.79 -2.64 -0.88
N LEU A 54 -13.92 -3.12 -1.39
CA LEU A 54 -15.20 -3.01 -0.69
C LEU A 54 -15.15 -3.67 0.70
N CYS A 55 -14.46 -4.80 0.85
CA CYS A 55 -14.23 -5.44 2.15
C CYS A 55 -13.41 -4.59 3.13
N LEU A 56 -12.61 -3.62 2.65
CA LEU A 56 -11.87 -2.67 3.50
C LEU A 56 -12.71 -1.41 3.80
N ILE A 57 -13.47 -0.93 2.82
CA ILE A 57 -14.30 0.29 2.92
C ILE A 57 -15.50 0.08 3.85
N TYR A 58 -16.20 -1.06 3.75
CA TYR A 58 -17.43 -1.30 4.53
C TYR A 58 -17.21 -1.33 6.05
N PRO A 59 -16.15 -1.94 6.61
CA PRO A 59 -15.85 -1.86 8.04
C PRO A 59 -15.56 -0.43 8.52
N VAL A 60 -14.84 0.37 7.72
CA VAL A 60 -14.54 1.77 8.07
C VAL A 60 -15.82 2.61 8.10
N LEU A 61 -16.67 2.48 7.08
CA LEU A 61 -18.01 3.08 7.07
C LEU A 61 -18.86 2.60 8.26
N GLY A 62 -18.83 1.31 8.57
CA GLY A 62 -19.52 0.72 9.71
C GLY A 62 -19.10 1.32 11.05
N LEU A 63 -17.79 1.53 11.27
CA LEU A 63 -17.26 2.18 12.48
C LEU A 63 -17.66 3.65 12.57
N VAL A 64 -17.63 4.38 11.45
CA VAL A 64 -18.09 5.77 11.37
C VAL A 64 -19.57 5.85 11.72
N LEU A 65 -20.41 5.00 11.12
CA LEU A 65 -21.84 4.93 11.40
C LEU A 65 -22.10 4.53 12.86
N ALA A 66 -21.41 3.53 13.39
CA ALA A 66 -21.52 3.12 14.79
C ALA A 66 -21.20 4.27 15.74
N ARG A 67 -20.09 4.99 15.54
CA ARG A 67 -19.74 6.18 16.35
C ARG A 67 -20.77 7.30 16.25
N THR A 68 -21.34 7.51 15.06
CA THR A 68 -22.41 8.50 14.84
C THR A 68 -23.66 8.14 15.66
N VAL A 69 -24.06 6.87 15.65
CA VAL A 69 -25.20 6.37 16.43
C VAL A 69 -24.97 6.49 17.95
N HIS A 70 -23.71 6.40 18.42
CA HIS A 70 -23.35 6.59 19.84
C HIS A 70 -23.22 8.07 20.27
N GLY A 71 -23.59 9.03 19.42
CA GLY A 71 -23.65 10.46 19.80
C GLY A 71 -22.31 11.19 19.79
N TYR A 72 -21.22 10.57 19.32
CA TYR A 72 -19.94 11.26 19.12
C TYR A 72 -19.93 11.98 17.76
N SER A 73 -19.52 13.26 17.72
CA SER A 73 -19.33 13.97 16.46
C SER A 73 -18.10 13.41 15.72
N VAL A 74 -18.31 12.52 14.77
CA VAL A 74 -17.27 11.99 13.87
C VAL A 74 -16.94 12.93 12.71
N LEU A 75 -17.75 13.97 12.50
CA LEU A 75 -17.60 14.93 11.41
C LEU A 75 -16.18 15.51 11.28
N PRO A 76 -15.54 16.01 12.36
CA PRO A 76 -14.17 16.53 12.27
C PRO A 76 -13.14 15.47 11.90
N LEU A 77 -13.42 14.20 12.19
CA LEU A 77 -12.52 13.07 11.92
C LEU A 77 -12.72 12.46 10.53
N LEU A 78 -13.82 12.75 9.83
CA LEU A 78 -14.07 12.22 8.48
C LEU A 78 -13.01 12.66 7.48
N PHE A 79 -12.62 13.93 7.50
CA PHE A 79 -11.59 14.44 6.61
C PHE A 79 -10.21 13.84 6.92
N PRO A 80 -9.71 13.84 8.18
CA PRO A 80 -8.46 13.17 8.53
C PRO A 80 -8.46 11.67 8.22
N LEU A 81 -9.59 10.98 8.40
CA LEU A 81 -9.75 9.56 8.06
C LEU A 81 -9.66 9.34 6.54
N ALA A 82 -10.34 10.18 5.75
CA ALA A 82 -10.26 10.17 4.30
C ALA A 82 -8.83 10.42 3.80
N ALA A 83 -8.17 11.46 4.32
CA ALA A 83 -6.78 11.77 4.02
C ALA A 83 -5.82 10.64 4.44
N GLY A 84 -6.13 9.96 5.55
CA GLY A 84 -5.37 8.83 6.07
C GLY A 84 -5.31 7.61 5.15
N PHE A 85 -6.26 7.45 4.21
CA PHE A 85 -6.15 6.41 3.18
C PHE A 85 -4.90 6.58 2.32
N ALA A 86 -4.39 7.80 2.13
CA ALA A 86 -3.14 8.03 1.42
C ALA A 86 -1.92 7.45 2.17
N LEU A 87 -1.96 7.44 3.51
CA LEU A 87 -0.87 6.94 4.36
C LEU A 87 -0.85 5.40 4.39
N LEU A 88 -2.03 4.78 4.48
CA LEU A 88 -2.17 3.31 4.55
C LEU A 88 -2.26 2.65 3.17
N GLY A 89 -2.59 3.41 2.13
CA GLY A 89 -2.82 2.94 0.77
C GLY A 89 -1.70 2.05 0.23
N PRO A 90 -0.41 2.44 0.36
CA PRO A 90 0.69 1.62 -0.14
C PRO A 90 0.74 0.21 0.47
N PHE A 91 0.40 0.07 1.75
CA PHE A 91 0.32 -1.23 2.43
C PHE A 91 -0.97 -1.97 2.07
N ALA A 92 -2.11 -1.28 1.99
CA ALA A 92 -3.38 -1.89 1.61
C ALA A 92 -3.39 -2.42 0.16
N ALA A 93 -2.55 -1.85 -0.71
CA ALA A 93 -2.45 -2.20 -2.11
C ALA A 93 -1.48 -3.35 -2.43
N ILE A 94 -0.85 -4.00 -1.43
CA ILE A 94 0.12 -5.08 -1.69
C ILE A 94 -0.48 -6.21 -2.55
N GLY A 95 -1.73 -6.60 -2.28
CA GLY A 95 -2.44 -7.60 -3.10
C GLY A 95 -2.67 -7.14 -4.54
N LEU A 96 -2.84 -5.84 -4.78
CA LEU A 96 -3.01 -5.27 -6.12
C LEU A 96 -1.68 -5.28 -6.90
N TYR A 97 -0.57 -5.02 -6.22
CA TYR A 97 0.77 -5.11 -6.81
C TYR A 97 1.07 -6.53 -7.28
N GLU A 98 0.69 -7.54 -6.49
CA GLU A 98 0.87 -8.95 -6.86
C GLU A 98 0.09 -9.31 -8.13
N MET A 99 -1.16 -8.84 -8.25
CA MET A 99 -1.98 -9.08 -9.42
C MET A 99 -1.40 -8.41 -10.67
N SER A 100 -0.93 -7.16 -10.56
CA SER A 100 -0.25 -6.47 -11.68
C SER A 100 1.05 -7.15 -12.07
N ARG A 101 1.86 -7.61 -11.11
CA ARG A 101 3.10 -8.36 -11.35
C ARG A 101 2.84 -9.62 -12.17
N ARG A 102 1.90 -10.45 -11.72
CA ARG A 102 1.55 -11.71 -12.42
C ARG A 102 1.08 -11.46 -13.84
N ARG A 103 0.31 -10.39 -14.04
CA ARG A 103 -0.20 -10.03 -15.36
C ARG A 103 0.92 -9.53 -16.27
N GLU A 104 1.87 -8.76 -15.74
CA GLU A 104 3.10 -8.36 -16.46
C GLU A 104 3.93 -9.59 -16.88
N ASP A 105 4.00 -10.62 -16.05
CA ASP A 105 4.70 -11.89 -16.32
C ASP A 105 3.91 -12.86 -17.22
N GLY A 106 2.73 -12.46 -17.72
CA GLY A 106 1.91 -13.25 -18.65
C GLY A 106 1.06 -14.35 -17.99
N GLY A 107 0.94 -14.37 -16.66
CA GLY A 107 0.09 -15.31 -15.92
C GLY A 107 -1.39 -14.92 -15.90
N GLU A 108 -2.26 -15.91 -15.69
CA GLU A 108 -3.69 -15.68 -15.41
C GLU A 108 -3.84 -15.12 -13.98
N ALA A 109 -3.97 -13.80 -13.85
CA ALA A 109 -4.18 -13.14 -12.56
C ALA A 109 -5.64 -13.28 -12.09
N SER A 110 -5.84 -13.87 -10.91
CA SER A 110 -7.13 -13.98 -10.24
C SER A 110 -7.14 -13.20 -8.92
N ALA A 111 -8.30 -12.72 -8.47
CA ALA A 111 -8.43 -12.02 -7.18
C ALA A 111 -7.97 -12.88 -5.97
N TRP A 112 -7.97 -14.21 -6.11
CA TRP A 112 -7.46 -15.14 -5.09
C TRP A 112 -5.94 -15.13 -4.96
N ASP A 113 -5.22 -14.69 -6.00
CA ASP A 113 -3.77 -14.60 -6.01
C ASP A 113 -3.25 -13.49 -5.10
N ALA A 114 -4.08 -12.51 -4.75
CA ALA A 114 -3.76 -11.49 -3.76
C ALA A 114 -3.39 -12.10 -2.40
N MET A 115 -3.87 -13.32 -2.08
CA MET A 115 -3.51 -14.02 -0.85
C MET A 115 -2.12 -14.69 -0.90
N GLU A 116 -1.51 -14.83 -2.07
CA GLU A 116 -0.16 -15.39 -2.16
C GLU A 116 0.91 -14.44 -1.62
N VAL A 117 0.58 -13.15 -1.46
CA VAL A 117 1.39 -12.17 -0.72
C VAL A 117 1.77 -12.67 0.68
N PHE A 118 0.86 -13.36 1.36
CA PHE A 118 1.12 -13.91 2.71
C PHE A 118 2.22 -14.98 2.72
N ARG A 119 2.56 -15.55 1.56
CA ARG A 119 3.65 -16.53 1.40
C ARG A 119 4.95 -15.89 0.94
N SER A 120 4.99 -14.58 0.69
CA SER A 120 6.21 -13.90 0.28
C SER A 120 7.27 -13.97 1.40
N PRO A 121 8.54 -14.31 1.09
CA PRO A 121 9.63 -14.27 2.05
C PRO A 121 9.82 -12.88 2.69
N SER A 122 9.46 -11.81 1.99
CA SER A 122 9.55 -10.42 2.46
C SER A 122 8.31 -9.92 3.19
N PHE A 123 7.29 -10.76 3.43
CA PHE A 123 6.05 -10.33 4.09
C PHE A 123 6.29 -9.71 5.47
N GLY A 124 7.23 -10.24 6.26
CA GLY A 124 7.61 -9.65 7.55
C GLY A 124 8.19 -8.23 7.42
N ALA A 125 8.97 -7.96 6.37
CA ALA A 125 9.48 -6.61 6.08
C ALA A 125 8.35 -5.66 5.68
N MET A 126 7.38 -6.14 4.88
CA MET A 126 6.19 -5.36 4.53
C MET A 126 5.34 -5.01 5.76
N LEU A 127 5.16 -5.95 6.70
CA LEU A 127 4.49 -5.68 7.97
C LEU A 127 5.25 -4.63 8.81
N GLY A 128 6.57 -4.67 8.82
CA GLY A 128 7.40 -3.67 9.50
C GLY A 128 7.16 -2.25 8.96
N VAL A 129 7.25 -2.07 7.64
CA VAL A 129 6.97 -0.76 7.00
C VAL A 129 5.50 -0.38 7.16
N GLY A 130 4.57 -1.32 7.06
CA GLY A 130 3.15 -1.11 7.30
C GLY A 130 2.87 -0.62 8.73
N THR A 131 3.60 -1.12 9.73
CA THR A 131 3.50 -0.67 11.12
C THR A 131 3.99 0.77 11.29
N ILE A 132 5.06 1.15 10.59
CA ILE A 132 5.54 2.55 10.57
C ILE A 132 4.48 3.48 9.96
N LEU A 133 3.89 3.09 8.82
CA LEU A 133 2.81 3.85 8.19
C LEU A 133 1.55 3.92 9.07
N PHE A 134 1.23 2.85 9.78
CA PHE A 134 0.12 2.83 10.74
C PHE A 134 0.38 3.75 11.93
N ALA A 135 1.59 3.74 12.50
CA ALA A 135 1.98 4.67 13.54
C ALA A 135 1.87 6.12 13.05
N LEU A 136 2.37 6.39 11.84
CA LEU A 136 2.26 7.69 11.18
C LEU A 136 0.80 8.12 11.01
N PHE A 137 -0.09 7.21 10.62
CA PHE A 137 -1.53 7.44 10.51
C PHE A 137 -2.17 7.75 11.87
N VAL A 138 -1.88 6.98 12.92
CA VAL A 138 -2.40 7.23 14.27
C VAL A 138 -1.92 8.59 14.80
N THR A 139 -0.65 8.92 14.59
CA THR A 139 -0.11 10.24 14.93
C THR A 139 -0.83 11.33 14.15
N TRP A 140 -1.07 11.16 12.85
CA TRP A 140 -1.83 12.10 12.04
C TRP A 140 -3.25 12.33 12.58
N ILE A 141 -4.00 11.26 12.90
CA ILE A 141 -5.35 11.39 13.46
C ILE A 141 -5.33 12.15 14.78
N ALA A 142 -4.36 11.85 15.66
CA ALA A 142 -4.20 12.56 16.93
C ALA A 142 -3.83 14.05 16.71
N THR A 143 -2.96 14.35 15.75
CA THR A 143 -2.59 15.72 15.40
C THR A 143 -3.77 16.49 14.80
N ALA A 144 -4.53 15.87 13.90
CA ALA A 144 -5.72 16.50 13.32
C ALA A 144 -6.79 16.80 14.37
N GLN A 145 -7.00 15.88 15.32
CA GLN A 145 -7.87 16.12 16.47
C GLN A 145 -7.34 17.26 17.35
N ALA A 146 -6.03 17.32 17.62
CA ALA A 146 -5.43 18.38 18.40
C ALA A 146 -5.57 19.75 17.72
N ILE A 147 -5.40 19.83 16.39
CA ILE A 147 -5.62 21.06 15.61
C ILE A 147 -7.09 21.46 15.70
N TYR A 148 -8.03 20.53 15.53
CA TYR A 148 -9.46 20.82 15.66
C TYR A 148 -9.79 21.38 17.05
N THR A 149 -9.36 20.70 18.12
CA THR A 149 -9.58 21.14 19.50
C THR A 149 -8.93 22.50 19.79
N ALA A 150 -7.77 22.79 19.21
CA ALA A 150 -7.11 24.09 19.38
C ALA A 150 -7.91 25.24 18.74
N VAL A 151 -8.67 24.97 17.68
CA VAL A 151 -9.44 25.98 16.94
C VAL A 151 -10.87 26.12 17.46
N PHE A 152 -11.54 25.00 17.75
CA PHE A 152 -12.97 24.96 18.08
C PHE A 152 -13.27 24.46 19.51
N GLY A 153 -12.25 24.15 20.31
CA GLY A 153 -12.42 23.59 21.65
C GLY A 153 -13.02 22.17 21.62
N TYR A 154 -13.67 21.78 22.72
CA TYR A 154 -14.38 20.49 22.83
C TYR A 154 -15.84 20.58 22.38
N GLU A 155 -16.24 21.67 21.74
CA GLU A 155 -17.60 21.82 21.19
C GLU A 155 -17.82 20.77 20.10
N THR A 156 -18.76 19.87 20.35
CA THR A 156 -19.21 18.92 19.35
C THR A 156 -19.97 19.70 18.28
N ALA A 157 -19.57 19.53 17.03
CA ALA A 157 -20.29 20.08 15.88
C ALA A 157 -21.63 19.36 15.77
N ALA A 158 -22.61 19.81 16.56
CA ALA A 158 -23.95 19.28 16.59
C ALA A 158 -24.66 19.78 15.32
N ASN A 159 -24.86 18.84 14.39
CA ASN A 159 -25.59 18.95 13.12
C ASN A 159 -24.73 19.32 11.89
N VAL A 160 -24.79 18.46 10.88
CA VAL A 160 -24.09 18.51 9.58
C VAL A 160 -24.19 19.86 8.83
N PRO A 161 -25.30 20.63 8.90
CA PRO A 161 -25.36 21.94 8.25
C PRO A 161 -24.44 22.99 8.90
N ASP A 162 -24.27 22.94 10.22
CA ASP A 162 -23.57 23.98 10.98
C ASP A 162 -22.04 23.84 10.87
N PHE A 163 -21.54 22.60 10.74
CA PHE A 163 -20.10 22.34 10.62
C PHE A 163 -19.52 22.83 9.29
N ALA A 164 -20.17 22.49 8.17
CA ALA A 164 -19.67 22.86 6.85
C ALA A 164 -19.72 24.38 6.65
N GLU A 165 -20.80 25.03 7.07
CA GLU A 165 -20.91 26.49 7.07
C GLU A 165 -19.81 27.10 7.94
N ARG A 166 -19.68 26.68 9.20
CA ARG A 166 -18.65 27.20 10.11
C ARG A 166 -17.24 27.03 9.56
N VAL A 167 -16.90 25.88 8.97
CA VAL A 167 -15.56 25.65 8.41
C VAL A 167 -15.30 26.47 7.14
N LEU A 168 -16.30 26.68 6.29
CA LEU A 168 -16.12 27.34 5.00
C LEU A 168 -16.30 28.86 5.04
N THR A 169 -17.03 29.40 6.01
CA THR A 169 -17.37 30.84 6.07
C THR A 169 -16.69 31.59 7.20
N THR A 170 -16.12 30.91 8.21
CA THR A 170 -15.49 31.58 9.35
C THR A 170 -13.96 31.64 9.27
N PRO A 171 -13.33 32.69 9.84
CA PRO A 171 -11.87 32.77 9.94
C PRO A 171 -11.25 31.59 10.69
N GLN A 172 -11.93 31.07 11.74
CA GLN A 172 -11.47 29.87 12.45
C GLN A 172 -11.45 28.65 11.53
N GLY A 173 -12.49 28.50 10.71
CA GLY A 173 -12.59 27.44 9.71
C GLY A 173 -11.45 27.47 8.69
N TRP A 174 -11.10 28.65 8.18
CA TRP A 174 -9.99 28.81 7.25
C TRP A 174 -8.63 28.50 7.90
N TRP A 175 -8.44 28.89 9.16
CA TRP A 175 -7.25 28.52 9.92
C TRP A 175 -7.13 27.00 10.07
N LEU A 176 -8.24 26.32 10.39
CA LEU A 176 -8.29 24.86 10.44
C LEU A 176 -7.91 24.24 9.08
N ILE A 177 -8.44 24.77 7.97
CA ILE A 177 -8.12 24.28 6.62
C ILE A 177 -6.63 24.47 6.31
N VAL A 178 -6.09 25.68 6.47
CA VAL A 178 -4.70 25.98 6.10
C VAL A 178 -3.72 25.18 6.95
N VAL A 179 -3.88 25.20 8.28
CA VAL A 179 -2.98 24.47 9.19
C VAL A 179 -3.17 22.97 9.05
N GLY A 180 -4.41 22.49 9.02
CA GLY A 180 -4.75 21.08 8.88
C GLY A 180 -4.22 20.49 7.57
N CYS A 181 -4.45 21.15 6.43
CA CYS A 181 -3.93 20.72 5.14
C CYS A 181 -2.41 20.80 5.07
N SER A 182 -1.78 21.83 5.64
CA SER A 182 -0.31 21.95 5.64
C SER A 182 0.35 20.85 6.45
N VAL A 183 -0.15 20.57 7.65
CA VAL A 183 0.36 19.48 8.50
C VAL A 183 0.08 18.13 7.85
N GLY A 184 -1.14 17.91 7.36
CA GLY A 184 -1.51 16.67 6.65
C GLY A 184 -0.64 16.43 5.40
N PHE A 185 -0.30 17.49 4.67
CA PHE A 185 0.62 17.42 3.54
C PHE A 185 2.01 16.93 3.97
N LEU A 186 2.55 17.37 5.10
CA LEU A 186 3.84 16.88 5.60
C LEU A 186 3.78 15.38 5.95
N PHE A 187 2.70 14.92 6.59
CA PHE A 187 2.49 13.50 6.85
C PHE A 187 2.40 12.68 5.56
N ALA A 188 1.64 13.16 4.58
CA ALA A 188 1.52 12.52 3.27
C ALA A 188 2.85 12.50 2.51
N LEU A 189 3.64 13.57 2.59
CA LEU A 189 4.96 13.66 1.98
C LEU A 189 5.93 12.64 2.59
N VAL A 190 5.96 12.52 3.92
CA VAL A 190 6.77 11.50 4.61
C VAL A 190 6.35 10.11 4.16
N ALA A 191 5.05 9.81 4.17
CA ALA A 191 4.51 8.52 3.74
C ALA A 191 4.91 8.20 2.29
N LEU A 192 4.74 9.16 1.37
CA LEU A 192 5.13 9.02 -0.03
C LEU A 192 6.64 8.72 -0.16
N CYS A 193 7.49 9.52 0.48
CA CYS A 193 8.94 9.38 0.42
C CYS A 193 9.42 8.00 0.85
N ILE A 194 8.84 7.43 1.91
CA ILE A 194 9.29 6.15 2.44
C ILE A 194 8.67 4.93 1.75
N SER A 195 7.55 5.09 1.05
CA SER A 195 6.73 3.94 0.61
C SER A 195 6.45 3.83 -0.88
N VAL A 196 6.58 4.91 -1.68
CA VAL A 196 6.09 4.96 -3.08
C VAL A 196 6.58 3.80 -3.96
N VAL A 197 7.81 3.35 -3.75
CA VAL A 197 8.37 2.16 -4.42
C VAL A 197 8.74 1.03 -3.46
N ALA A 198 8.60 1.24 -2.15
CA ALA A 198 9.10 0.29 -1.16
C ALA A 198 8.34 -1.03 -1.18
N PHE A 199 7.00 -1.00 -1.19
CA PHE A 199 6.19 -2.22 -1.22
C PHE A 199 6.32 -3.01 -2.53
N PRO A 200 6.19 -2.38 -3.72
CA PRO A 200 6.46 -3.06 -4.98
C PRO A 200 7.87 -3.68 -5.02
N MET A 201 8.90 -2.97 -4.53
CA MET A 201 10.27 -3.48 -4.48
C MET A 201 10.45 -4.65 -3.52
N MET A 202 9.86 -4.60 -2.32
CA MET A 202 9.87 -5.73 -1.39
C MET A 202 9.17 -6.94 -1.99
N LEU A 203 8.10 -6.74 -2.76
CA LEU A 203 7.37 -7.81 -3.43
C LEU A 203 8.14 -8.40 -4.61
N ASP A 204 8.65 -7.55 -5.51
CA ASP A 204 9.35 -7.92 -6.74
C ASP A 204 10.72 -8.54 -6.45
N ARG A 205 11.51 -7.90 -5.57
CA ARG A 205 12.94 -8.22 -5.37
C ARG A 205 13.24 -8.86 -4.01
N GLN A 206 12.22 -9.12 -3.19
CA GLN A 206 12.38 -9.64 -1.82
C GLN A 206 13.32 -8.77 -0.95
N ALA A 207 13.36 -7.47 -1.23
CA ALA A 207 14.24 -6.54 -0.54
C ALA A 207 13.90 -6.40 0.96
N SER A 208 14.89 -6.01 1.74
CA SER A 208 14.67 -5.66 3.15
C SER A 208 13.91 -4.33 3.29
N ALA A 209 13.22 -4.15 4.42
CA ALA A 209 12.47 -2.91 4.69
C ALA A 209 13.35 -1.66 4.60
N GLY A 210 14.55 -1.69 5.18
CA GLY A 210 15.48 -0.55 5.17
C GLY A 210 15.97 -0.22 3.76
N GLU A 211 16.35 -1.22 2.99
CA GLU A 211 16.79 -1.04 1.60
C GLU A 211 15.67 -0.46 0.72
N ALA A 212 14.44 -0.97 0.88
CA ALA A 212 13.28 -0.51 0.13
C ALA A 212 12.91 0.94 0.47
N MET A 213 12.92 1.32 1.75
CA MET A 213 12.67 2.69 2.20
C MET A 213 13.75 3.67 1.71
N VAL A 214 15.03 3.30 1.82
CA VAL A 214 16.14 4.13 1.33
C VAL A 214 16.08 4.30 -0.17
N THR A 215 15.77 3.23 -0.91
CA THR A 215 15.57 3.29 -2.36
C THR A 215 14.38 4.20 -2.71
N SER A 216 13.29 4.15 -1.94
CA SER A 216 12.14 5.04 -2.10
C SER A 216 12.51 6.51 -1.91
N MET A 217 13.24 6.84 -0.84
CA MET A 217 13.70 8.21 -0.62
C MET A 217 14.63 8.70 -1.73
N ARG A 218 15.54 7.85 -2.21
CA ARG A 218 16.42 8.16 -3.34
C ARG A 218 15.64 8.36 -4.64
N ALA A 219 14.61 7.55 -4.87
CA ALA A 219 13.75 7.66 -6.05
C ALA A 219 13.00 9.00 -6.07
N VAL A 220 12.49 9.44 -4.92
CA VAL A 220 11.87 10.76 -4.76
C VAL A 220 12.87 11.89 -4.92
N ALA A 221 14.06 11.79 -4.31
CA ALA A 221 15.09 12.80 -4.43
C ALA A 221 15.62 12.97 -5.87
N GLN A 222 15.69 11.88 -6.64
CA GLN A 222 16.11 11.91 -8.04
C GLN A 222 15.00 12.39 -8.99
N ASN A 223 13.73 12.21 -8.62
CA ASN A 223 12.57 12.57 -9.44
C ASN A 223 11.56 13.46 -8.68
N PRO A 224 11.97 14.63 -8.16
CA PRO A 224 11.13 15.42 -7.25
C PRO A 224 9.85 15.93 -7.92
N VAL A 225 9.94 16.39 -9.18
CA VAL A 225 8.76 16.90 -9.91
C VAL A 225 7.78 15.78 -10.28
N PRO A 226 8.19 14.67 -10.92
CA PRO A 226 7.29 13.53 -11.16
C PRO A 226 6.68 12.95 -9.88
N MET A 227 7.45 12.85 -8.80
CA MET A 227 6.94 12.26 -7.55
C MET A 227 5.98 13.20 -6.81
N ALA A 228 6.21 14.51 -6.85
CA ALA A 228 5.24 15.49 -6.38
C ALA A 228 3.94 15.46 -7.20
N ALA A 229 4.06 15.36 -8.54
CA ALA A 229 2.91 15.20 -9.42
C ALA A 229 2.15 13.89 -9.14
N TRP A 230 2.85 12.79 -8.90
CA TRP A 230 2.24 11.52 -8.48
C TRP A 230 1.48 11.65 -7.16
N GLY A 231 2.10 12.26 -6.14
CA GLY A 231 1.45 12.54 -4.86
C GLY A 231 0.18 13.39 -5.03
N LEU A 232 0.21 14.39 -5.92
CA LEU A 232 -0.96 15.20 -6.24
C LEU A 232 -2.06 14.39 -6.94
N ILE A 233 -1.70 13.52 -7.89
CA ILE A 233 -2.64 12.61 -8.56
C ILE A 233 -3.33 11.72 -7.51
N VAL A 234 -2.56 11.11 -6.61
CA VAL A 234 -3.10 10.28 -5.52
C VAL A 234 -4.07 11.09 -4.66
N ALA A 235 -3.67 12.29 -4.22
CA ALA A 235 -4.50 13.16 -3.38
C ALA A 235 -5.81 13.55 -4.08
N VAL A 236 -5.75 14.01 -5.33
CA VAL A 236 -6.94 14.40 -6.11
C VAL A 236 -7.86 13.22 -6.33
N LEU A 237 -7.34 12.06 -6.75
CA LEU A 237 -8.18 10.89 -6.97
C LEU A 237 -8.83 10.39 -5.68
N LEU A 238 -8.12 10.41 -4.55
CA LEU A 238 -8.71 10.04 -3.26
C LEU A 238 -9.83 11.00 -2.86
N VAL A 239 -9.64 12.31 -3.02
CA VAL A 239 -10.70 13.32 -2.78
C VAL A 239 -11.90 13.07 -3.70
N LEU A 240 -11.68 12.86 -5.01
CA LEU A 240 -12.77 12.55 -5.94
C LEU A 240 -13.49 11.25 -5.58
N GLY A 241 -12.75 10.24 -5.12
CA GLY A 241 -13.29 8.95 -4.69
C GLY A 241 -14.11 9.03 -3.40
N THR A 242 -13.88 10.02 -2.53
CA THR A 242 -14.65 10.21 -1.30
C THR A 242 -15.96 10.97 -1.50
N ILE A 243 -16.07 11.84 -2.52
CA ILE A 243 -17.28 12.62 -2.85
C ILE A 243 -18.56 11.75 -2.88
N PRO A 244 -18.61 10.60 -3.58
CA PRO A 244 -19.80 9.74 -3.58
C PRO A 244 -19.86 8.86 -2.32
N PHE A 245 -19.78 9.47 -1.13
CA PHE A 245 -19.81 8.79 0.17
C PHE A 245 -18.81 7.62 0.27
N PHE A 246 -17.56 7.85 -0.13
CA PHE A 246 -16.47 6.85 -0.15
C PHE A 246 -16.67 5.68 -1.14
N LEU A 247 -17.80 5.55 -1.84
CA LEU A 247 -18.03 4.47 -2.81
C LEU A 247 -17.06 4.55 -4.00
N GLY A 248 -16.64 5.75 -4.39
CA GLY A 248 -15.67 5.96 -5.47
C GLY A 248 -14.29 5.39 -5.16
N LEU A 249 -13.94 5.22 -3.87
CA LEU A 249 -12.69 4.57 -3.47
C LEU A 249 -12.62 3.11 -3.90
N ALA A 250 -13.76 2.44 -4.11
CA ALA A 250 -13.79 1.08 -4.67
C ALA A 250 -13.24 0.99 -6.10
N VAL A 251 -13.14 2.13 -6.80
CA VAL A 251 -12.52 2.23 -8.13
C VAL A 251 -11.13 2.88 -8.02
N VAL A 252 -11.01 3.96 -7.23
CA VAL A 252 -9.77 4.73 -7.12
C VAL A 252 -8.64 3.93 -6.48
N ILE A 253 -8.89 3.21 -5.38
CA ILE A 253 -7.84 2.46 -4.68
C ILE A 253 -7.28 1.33 -5.57
N PRO A 254 -8.10 0.49 -6.23
CA PRO A 254 -7.60 -0.49 -7.18
C PRO A 254 -6.76 0.13 -8.30
N LEU A 255 -7.26 1.19 -8.92
CA LEU A 255 -6.57 1.91 -9.98
C LEU A 255 -5.19 2.40 -9.50
N LEU A 256 -5.14 3.07 -8.36
CA LEU A 256 -3.89 3.58 -7.79
C LEU A 256 -2.93 2.46 -7.42
N GLY A 257 -3.42 1.33 -6.87
CA GLY A 257 -2.58 0.18 -6.56
C GLY A 257 -1.93 -0.40 -7.80
N HIS A 258 -2.71 -0.71 -8.84
CA HIS A 258 -2.19 -1.21 -10.10
C HIS A 258 -1.25 -0.21 -10.77
N ALA A 259 -1.61 1.07 -10.79
CA ALA A 259 -0.77 2.10 -11.39
C ALA A 259 0.55 2.33 -10.63
N THR A 260 0.56 2.17 -9.30
CA THR A 260 1.80 2.25 -8.49
C THR A 260 2.78 1.13 -8.84
N TRP A 261 2.28 -0.07 -9.17
CA TRP A 261 3.15 -1.14 -9.70
C TRP A 261 3.86 -0.69 -10.98
N HIS A 262 3.11 -0.16 -11.96
CA HIS A 262 3.68 0.29 -13.22
C HIS A 262 4.61 1.50 -13.05
N LEU A 263 4.29 2.41 -12.13
CA LEU A 263 5.21 3.50 -11.76
C LEU A 263 6.52 2.94 -11.20
N TYR A 264 6.46 1.94 -10.33
CA TYR A 264 7.65 1.25 -9.83
C TYR A 264 8.48 0.64 -10.97
N ARG A 265 7.85 0.01 -11.97
CA ARG A 265 8.54 -0.56 -13.14
C ARG A 265 9.25 0.52 -13.98
N GLU A 266 8.68 1.71 -14.08
CA GLU A 266 9.32 2.82 -14.78
C GLU A 266 10.52 3.39 -14.01
N VAL A 267 10.39 3.50 -12.68
CA VAL A 267 11.39 4.11 -11.79
C VAL A 267 12.57 3.19 -11.53
N ILE A 268 12.35 1.88 -11.37
CA ILE A 268 13.39 0.93 -10.98
C ILE A 268 13.74 -0.01 -12.14
N VAL A 269 15.01 -0.01 -12.55
CA VAL A 269 15.50 -0.88 -13.63
C VAL A 269 15.32 -2.35 -13.24
N LYS A 270 14.79 -3.17 -14.17
CA LYS A 270 14.76 -4.63 -14.05
C LYS A 270 16.17 -5.13 -13.77
N ASP A 271 16.32 -5.98 -12.77
CA ASP A 271 17.60 -6.63 -12.51
C ASP A 271 17.95 -7.55 -13.69
N PRO A 272 19.04 -7.28 -14.45
CA PRO A 272 19.44 -8.16 -15.54
C PRO A 272 19.86 -9.55 -15.03
N ASN A 273 20.23 -9.65 -13.76
CA ASN A 273 20.75 -10.85 -13.12
C ASN A 273 19.73 -11.55 -12.21
N ALA A 274 18.48 -11.06 -12.14
CA ALA A 274 17.43 -11.78 -11.43
C ALA A 274 17.23 -13.15 -12.09
N ARG A 275 17.45 -14.22 -11.33
CA ARG A 275 17.10 -15.57 -11.79
C ARG A 275 15.58 -15.59 -12.00
N PRO A 276 15.08 -16.06 -13.15
CA PRO A 276 13.65 -16.26 -13.34
C PRO A 276 13.13 -17.14 -12.20
N VAL A 277 12.19 -16.62 -11.41
CA VAL A 277 11.42 -17.46 -10.51
C VAL A 277 10.49 -18.26 -11.41
N ILE A 278 10.92 -19.45 -11.82
CA ILE A 278 10.06 -20.38 -12.55
C ILE A 278 8.97 -20.79 -11.55
N PRO A 279 7.70 -20.41 -11.77
CA PRO A 279 6.63 -20.87 -10.90
C PRO A 279 6.61 -22.39 -10.99
N GLU A 280 6.70 -23.09 -9.86
CA GLU A 280 6.51 -24.54 -9.89
C GLU A 280 5.13 -24.81 -10.52
N PRO A 281 5.03 -25.72 -11.51
CA PRO A 281 3.76 -26.07 -12.12
C PRO A 281 2.76 -26.39 -11.02
N ARG A 282 1.69 -25.60 -10.92
CA ARG A 282 0.65 -25.81 -9.92
C ARG A 282 0.05 -27.19 -10.18
N GLU A 283 0.41 -28.18 -9.36
CA GLU A 283 -0.23 -29.48 -9.36
C GLU A 283 -1.72 -29.24 -9.08
N ARG A 284 -2.53 -29.24 -10.14
CA ARG A 284 -3.98 -29.31 -10.00
C ARG A 284 -4.27 -30.69 -9.44
N LYS A 285 -4.34 -30.82 -8.11
CA LYS A 285 -4.84 -32.03 -7.46
C LYS A 285 -6.19 -32.34 -8.10
N PRO A 286 -6.32 -33.46 -8.83
CA PRO A 286 -7.59 -33.83 -9.44
C PRO A 286 -8.67 -33.87 -8.37
N ALA A 287 -9.90 -33.46 -8.69
CA ALA A 287 -11.03 -33.55 -7.76
C ALA A 287 -11.30 -35.00 -7.28
N ALA A 288 -10.66 -36.00 -7.90
CA ALA A 288 -10.65 -37.40 -7.49
C ALA A 288 -9.80 -37.68 -6.24
N ASP A 289 -8.83 -36.82 -5.90
CA ASP A 289 -8.03 -36.92 -4.66
C ASP A 289 -8.74 -36.29 -3.44
N PHE A 290 -9.99 -35.84 -3.62
CA PHE A 290 -10.81 -35.41 -2.49
C PHE A 290 -11.11 -36.65 -1.63
N PRO A 291 -10.74 -36.67 -0.33
CA PRO A 291 -10.95 -37.86 0.48
C PRO A 291 -12.45 -38.11 0.61
N ALA A 292 -12.94 -39.15 -0.08
CA ALA A 292 -14.31 -39.65 0.01
C ALA A 292 -14.71 -40.04 1.45
N ASN A 293 -13.72 -40.12 2.34
CA ASN A 293 -13.83 -40.44 3.76
C ASN A 293 -14.42 -39.28 4.61
N LEU A 294 -14.62 -38.09 4.04
CA LEU A 294 -15.25 -36.95 4.72
C LEU A 294 -16.78 -37.01 4.75
N PHE A 295 -17.40 -37.90 3.98
CA PHE A 295 -18.85 -38.12 4.00
C PHE A 295 -19.16 -39.57 4.37
N PRO A 296 -19.29 -39.90 5.67
CA PRO A 296 -19.84 -41.18 6.08
C PRO A 296 -21.35 -41.18 5.76
N TRP A 297 -21.69 -41.42 4.49
CA TRP A 297 -23.07 -41.69 4.09
C TRP A 297 -23.51 -42.98 4.77
N ARG A 298 -24.38 -42.80 5.76
CA ARG A 298 -25.09 -43.84 6.50
C ARG A 298 -25.73 -44.83 5.52
N ARG A 299 -25.20 -46.05 5.46
CA ARG A 299 -25.85 -47.29 5.01
C ARG A 299 -25.63 -48.30 6.13
N SER A 300 -26.62 -49.00 6.68
CA SER A 300 -27.80 -49.57 6.04
C SER A 300 -28.92 -49.76 7.07
N ASP A 301 -30.15 -49.54 6.62
CA ASP A 301 -31.27 -50.41 7.01
C ASP A 301 -30.98 -51.85 6.55
N ARG A 302 -31.22 -52.82 7.44
CA ARG A 302 -31.85 -54.14 7.20
C ARG A 302 -31.65 -55.05 8.40
N GLY A 303 -32.76 -55.54 8.96
CA GLY A 303 -32.80 -56.61 9.96
C GLY A 303 -33.87 -56.37 11.01
#